data_AF-A0A6C1NUU1-F1
#
_entry.id   AF-A0A6C1NUU1-F1
#
_cell.length_a   1.000
_cell.length_b   1.000
_cell.length_c   1.000
_cell.angle_alpha   90.00
_cell.angle_beta   90.00
_cell.angle_gamma   90.00
#
_symmetry.space_group_name_H-M   'P 1'
#
loop_
_entity.id
_entity.type
_entity.pdbx_description
1 polymer ?
#
loop_
_entity_poly.entity_id
_entity_poly.type
_entity_poly.pdbx_seq_one_letter_code
_entity_poly.pdbx_strand_id
1 'polypeptide(L)'
;MDRPGRRGGAHPPCPYPRGCPGGDECHGSQPSPQRSLHRCAGPGAGAAHPPPRSGPCHSVPAGPDGRRAPPGRAEGPPSGGHRDGLLLPPPGPGGLPSIPAGPIRTYVRGSPGPSPFLCTPGEGVPVEARLSPEDFRVEEVPARRPGGSGGHLFLKVETTGWSTPRLVDQLARAFRIPRDRVGTAGLKDARAVTVQWTSVSVEGMDAPALSGAVRAVESLPGVEVLETARNPEPLHTGELLGNRFDLRLRPPGTGEVGVTGGDTGDGWSDRALARSEAVLARLQEVGVPNWFGPQRFGVRGDSDALGRALLHRRYGEALSWLLGRPSELDTPLIREARQAWEDGELEKARRTWPASFREQREALRRLHRGASEATAAKAIPRGLRRLLAHAVQSRIFNHVLAARLRLHGRVLPGDLALDPAGRLQTVPEDGAGAFSSPLVPTGPLPGRRCPRPEGVPGRLERRVFHRAGVGPRGELLNRGHGSMGGRRALVVPLGHAEVGKGRDAAGPCIRLRMTLPPGSYATAVLREIDGRHDGIPGPLRPRQPSSQSPGAAGGQ
;
A
#
# COMPACT_ATOMS: atom_id res chain seq x y z
N MET A 1 -3.68 63.63 -25.24
CA MET A 1 -2.67 64.65 -24.93
C MET A 1 -1.72 64.09 -23.88
N ASP A 2 -0.63 64.79 -23.62
CA ASP A 2 0.69 64.16 -23.52
C ASP A 2 1.17 63.66 -22.15
N ARG A 3 2.22 62.82 -22.26
CA ARG A 3 3.40 62.62 -21.41
C ARG A 3 3.62 63.64 -20.27
N PRO A 4 4.28 63.25 -19.14
CA PRO A 4 5.50 62.42 -19.15
C PRO A 4 5.67 61.40 -18.00
N GLY A 5 6.86 60.79 -17.89
CA GLY A 5 7.29 59.98 -16.74
C GLY A 5 8.80 60.02 -16.55
N ARG A 6 9.32 59.59 -15.38
CA ARG A 6 10.76 59.44 -15.09
C ARG A 6 11.04 58.72 -13.76
N ARG A 7 12.14 57.94 -13.71
CA ARG A 7 12.84 57.39 -12.50
C ARG A 7 12.04 56.35 -11.69
N GLY A 8 12.67 55.44 -10.93
CA GLY A 8 14.08 55.04 -10.89
C GLY A 8 14.57 54.61 -9.49
N GLY A 9 15.06 53.36 -9.35
CA GLY A 9 15.58 52.78 -8.09
C GLY A 9 14.53 51.96 -7.31
N ALA A 10 14.89 50.97 -6.47
CA ALA A 10 16.20 50.34 -6.23
C ALA A 10 16.03 48.89 -5.70
N HIS A 11 17.07 48.05 -5.79
CA HIS A 11 17.08 46.67 -5.25
C HIS A 11 18.09 46.52 -4.11
N PRO A 12 17.71 45.95 -2.95
CA PRO A 12 18.65 45.43 -1.94
C PRO A 12 19.15 43.99 -2.29
N PRO A 13 20.26 43.51 -1.67
CA PRO A 13 21.15 42.52 -2.29
C PRO A 13 20.92 41.04 -1.92
N CYS A 14 21.61 40.15 -2.67
CA CYS A 14 21.72 38.71 -2.42
C CYS A 14 22.87 38.38 -1.42
N PRO A 15 22.68 37.51 -0.41
CA PRO A 15 23.66 37.31 0.65
C PRO A 15 24.49 36.01 0.53
N TYR A 16 25.65 36.06 -0.14
CA TYR A 16 26.74 35.09 0.05
C TYR A 16 28.12 35.75 -0.09
N PRO A 17 29.08 35.55 0.85
CA PRO A 17 30.41 36.14 0.78
C PRO A 17 31.34 35.40 -0.19
N ARG A 18 32.36 36.10 -0.70
CA ARG A 18 33.41 35.54 -1.56
C ARG A 18 34.59 34.98 -0.74
N GLY A 19 35.30 34.01 -1.32
CA GLY A 19 36.66 33.63 -0.95
C GLY A 19 37.42 33.15 -2.20
N CYS A 20 38.36 33.96 -2.67
CA CYS A 20 39.33 33.62 -3.72
C CYS A 20 40.70 34.12 -3.26
N PRO A 21 41.81 33.51 -3.71
CA PRO A 21 42.45 33.99 -4.94
C PRO A 21 42.88 32.84 -5.89
N GLY A 22 43.26 33.10 -7.14
CA GLY A 22 43.30 34.37 -7.88
C GLY A 22 43.95 34.21 -9.27
N GLY A 23 43.84 35.26 -10.10
CA GLY A 23 44.42 35.36 -11.46
C GLY A 23 43.71 34.52 -12.54
N ASP A 24 43.61 34.96 -13.81
CA ASP A 24 43.79 36.30 -14.39
C ASP A 24 42.90 36.45 -15.65
N GLU A 25 42.89 37.65 -16.23
CA GLU A 25 42.66 38.06 -17.64
C GLU A 25 42.18 37.05 -18.73
N CYS A 26 41.44 37.42 -19.79
CA CYS A 26 40.58 38.58 -20.11
C CYS A 26 39.79 38.28 -21.41
N HIS A 27 38.63 38.96 -21.61
CA HIS A 27 37.81 38.96 -22.86
C HIS A 27 37.17 37.59 -23.25
N GLY A 28 36.05 37.53 -23.99
CA GLY A 28 35.14 38.59 -24.44
C GLY A 28 33.92 38.05 -25.23
N SER A 29 32.90 38.90 -25.38
CA SER A 29 31.84 38.85 -26.41
C SER A 29 30.88 37.63 -26.53
N GLN A 30 29.63 37.88 -26.10
CA GLN A 30 28.38 37.29 -26.64
C GLN A 30 28.13 37.78 -28.11
N PRO A 31 27.11 37.31 -28.90
CA PRO A 31 25.86 36.66 -28.48
C PRO A 31 25.28 35.51 -29.38
N SER A 32 24.09 35.04 -28.96
CA SER A 32 23.10 34.22 -29.71
C SER A 32 22.36 35.08 -30.80
N PRO A 33 21.32 34.64 -31.57
CA PRO A 33 20.36 33.54 -31.29
C PRO A 33 19.64 32.78 -32.46
N GLN A 34 18.71 31.90 -32.07
CA GLN A 34 17.44 31.50 -32.75
C GLN A 34 17.39 30.58 -34.00
N ARG A 35 16.80 29.38 -33.76
CA ARG A 35 15.68 28.72 -34.47
C ARG A 35 15.60 28.73 -36.02
N SER A 36 15.51 27.52 -36.58
CA SER A 36 14.43 27.16 -37.53
C SER A 36 14.13 25.64 -37.51
N LEU A 37 13.00 25.23 -38.09
CA LEU A 37 12.55 23.84 -38.31
C LEU A 37 12.49 23.60 -39.82
N HIS A 38 12.66 22.37 -40.31
CA HIS A 38 11.93 21.87 -41.49
C HIS A 38 11.84 20.32 -41.54
N ARG A 39 11.27 19.75 -42.61
CA ARG A 39 10.62 18.42 -42.66
C ARG A 39 10.73 17.81 -44.08
N CYS A 40 10.21 16.58 -44.28
CA CYS A 40 10.05 15.81 -45.55
C CYS A 40 11.31 15.04 -45.99
N ALA A 41 11.26 13.99 -46.83
CA ALA A 41 10.25 12.94 -47.14
C ALA A 41 10.94 11.77 -47.94
N GLY A 42 10.30 10.60 -48.09
CA GLY A 42 10.79 9.47 -48.95
C GLY A 42 10.31 9.57 -50.42
N PRO A 43 10.22 8.46 -51.22
CA PRO A 43 10.42 7.02 -50.92
C PRO A 43 11.23 6.22 -52.01
N GLY A 44 11.24 4.87 -51.96
CA GLY A 44 11.78 3.97 -53.02
C GLY A 44 11.75 2.46 -52.68
N ALA A 45 11.81 1.54 -53.66
CA ALA A 45 11.70 0.07 -53.47
C ALA A 45 12.42 -0.79 -54.55
N GLY A 46 12.71 -2.08 -54.28
CA GLY A 46 13.35 -3.07 -55.18
C GLY A 46 13.50 -4.49 -54.55
N ALA A 47 13.83 -5.55 -55.32
CA ALA A 47 13.77 -6.96 -54.87
C ALA A 47 14.70 -7.98 -55.62
N ALA A 48 14.67 -9.26 -55.19
CA ALA A 48 15.19 -10.52 -55.81
C ALA A 48 16.51 -11.18 -55.27
N HIS A 49 16.80 -12.43 -55.73
CA HIS A 49 17.67 -13.46 -55.08
C HIS A 49 19.02 -13.80 -55.84
N PRO A 50 19.57 -15.05 -55.89
CA PRO A 50 20.71 -15.60 -55.09
C PRO A 50 21.87 -16.16 -56.00
N PRO A 51 22.72 -17.19 -55.70
CA PRO A 51 23.09 -17.93 -54.47
C PRO A 51 24.60 -17.75 -54.09
N PRO A 52 25.63 -18.67 -54.14
CA PRO A 52 25.76 -20.12 -54.46
C PRO A 52 26.04 -21.03 -53.22
N ARG A 53 27.12 -21.85 -53.19
CA ARG A 53 27.46 -22.89 -52.17
C ARG A 53 28.97 -23.27 -52.13
N SER A 54 29.47 -23.79 -51.00
CA SER A 54 30.50 -24.88 -50.95
C SER A 54 30.60 -25.56 -49.56
N GLY A 55 31.23 -26.75 -49.52
CA GLY A 55 31.58 -27.63 -48.38
C GLY A 55 32.45 -28.79 -48.94
N PRO A 56 32.66 -29.97 -48.30
CA PRO A 56 32.32 -30.47 -46.95
C PRO A 56 33.63 -30.77 -46.13
N CYS A 57 33.76 -31.57 -45.04
CA CYS A 57 33.63 -33.05 -44.91
C CYS A 57 34.04 -33.57 -43.50
N HIS A 58 33.39 -34.67 -43.03
CA HIS A 58 33.89 -35.79 -42.17
C HIS A 58 34.51 -35.51 -40.76
N SER A 59 34.54 -36.42 -39.77
CA SER A 59 34.01 -37.81 -39.59
C SER A 59 33.86 -38.19 -38.09
N VAL A 60 33.19 -39.31 -37.78
CA VAL A 60 32.95 -39.89 -36.43
C VAL A 60 33.40 -41.36 -36.37
N PRO A 61 33.86 -41.89 -35.21
CA PRO A 61 33.76 -43.31 -34.85
C PRO A 61 33.01 -43.54 -33.51
N ALA A 62 32.61 -44.79 -33.20
CA ALA A 62 31.77 -45.12 -32.04
C ALA A 62 31.95 -46.55 -31.46
N GLY A 63 31.54 -46.75 -30.19
CA GLY A 63 31.36 -48.04 -29.50
C GLY A 63 32.58 -48.58 -28.72
N PRO A 64 32.43 -49.62 -27.85
CA PRO A 64 31.22 -50.40 -27.50
C PRO A 64 30.91 -50.50 -25.96
N ASP A 65 30.05 -51.44 -25.56
CA ASP A 65 29.43 -51.63 -24.22
C ASP A 65 30.33 -52.10 -23.05
N GLY A 66 29.83 -51.88 -21.81
CA GLY A 66 30.29 -52.57 -20.59
C GLY A 66 29.45 -52.28 -19.32
N ARG A 67 29.03 -53.31 -18.57
CA ARG A 67 28.24 -53.16 -17.31
C ARG A 67 29.12 -53.30 -16.05
N ARG A 68 29.02 -52.37 -15.09
CA ARG A 68 29.18 -52.60 -13.62
C ARG A 68 28.87 -51.34 -12.78
N ALA A 69 28.64 -51.53 -11.48
CA ALA A 69 28.46 -50.51 -10.44
C ALA A 69 28.66 -51.15 -9.06
N PRO A 70 28.72 -50.40 -7.93
CA PRO A 70 29.25 -49.05 -7.70
C PRO A 70 30.55 -49.13 -6.82
N PRO A 71 31.19 -48.03 -6.33
CA PRO A 71 30.70 -47.27 -5.16
C PRO A 71 31.11 -45.76 -5.16
N GLY A 72 30.80 -45.04 -4.06
CA GLY A 72 31.46 -43.77 -3.69
C GLY A 72 30.52 -42.56 -3.50
N ARG A 73 30.56 -41.93 -2.32
CA ARG A 73 29.84 -40.67 -2.04
C ARG A 73 30.71 -39.45 -2.35
N ALA A 74 30.10 -38.41 -2.90
CA ALA A 74 30.51 -37.02 -2.69
C ALA A 74 29.26 -36.13 -2.74
N GLU A 75 28.91 -35.49 -1.63
CA GLU A 75 27.71 -34.65 -1.54
C GLU A 75 28.03 -33.23 -2.03
N GLY A 76 27.54 -32.89 -3.22
CA GLY A 76 27.48 -31.50 -3.69
C GLY A 76 26.20 -30.82 -3.20
N PRO A 77 26.23 -29.55 -2.75
CA PRO A 77 25.04 -28.87 -2.27
C PRO A 77 24.04 -28.63 -3.41
N PRO A 78 22.74 -28.93 -3.23
CA PRO A 78 21.75 -28.75 -4.29
C PRO A 78 21.50 -27.25 -4.55
N SER A 79 21.88 -26.78 -5.74
CA SER A 79 21.59 -25.44 -6.26
C SER A 79 20.13 -25.27 -6.69
N GLY A 80 19.20 -25.71 -5.82
CA GLY A 80 17.75 -25.65 -6.01
C GLY A 80 17.15 -24.33 -5.55
N GLY A 81 17.18 -23.31 -6.40
CA GLY A 81 16.53 -22.02 -6.14
C GLY A 81 15.00 -22.11 -6.19
N HIS A 82 14.38 -22.61 -5.11
CA HIS A 82 12.92 -22.75 -4.98
C HIS A 82 12.19 -21.42 -5.18
N ARG A 83 11.50 -21.29 -6.31
CA ARG A 83 10.51 -20.25 -6.58
C ARG A 83 9.17 -20.65 -5.96
N ASP A 84 9.10 -20.69 -4.64
CA ASP A 84 7.86 -21.03 -3.93
C ASP A 84 6.75 -20.02 -4.31
N GLY A 85 5.68 -20.55 -4.90
CA GLY A 85 4.83 -19.78 -5.80
C GLY A 85 3.90 -18.81 -5.10
N LEU A 86 4.12 -17.51 -5.30
CA LEU A 86 3.05 -16.49 -5.24
C LEU A 86 2.28 -16.46 -6.58
N LEU A 87 1.80 -17.62 -7.01
CA LEU A 87 0.94 -17.82 -8.17
C LEU A 87 -0.40 -18.36 -7.67
N LEU A 88 -1.51 -17.85 -8.23
CA LEU A 88 -2.81 -18.47 -7.98
C LEU A 88 -2.85 -19.85 -8.66
N PRO A 89 -3.47 -20.87 -8.04
CA PRO A 89 -3.72 -22.13 -8.72
C PRO A 89 -4.57 -21.88 -9.98
N PRO A 90 -4.45 -22.72 -11.02
CA PRO A 90 -5.33 -22.64 -12.17
C PRO A 90 -6.80 -22.82 -11.74
N PRO A 91 -7.75 -22.09 -12.34
CA PRO A 91 -9.15 -22.44 -12.17
C PRO A 91 -9.36 -23.88 -12.66
N GLY A 92 -9.94 -24.73 -11.81
CA GLY A 92 -10.18 -26.13 -12.13
C GLY A 92 -11.03 -26.30 -13.41
N PRO A 93 -10.94 -27.46 -14.08
CA PRO A 93 -11.54 -27.69 -15.41
C PRO A 93 -13.06 -27.79 -15.36
N GLY A 94 -13.72 -26.63 -15.23
CA GLY A 94 -15.15 -26.43 -15.40
C GLY A 94 -15.38 -25.24 -16.31
N GLY A 95 -16.23 -25.42 -17.33
CA GLY A 95 -16.54 -24.38 -18.31
C GLY A 95 -17.17 -23.12 -17.69
N LEU A 96 -17.32 -22.08 -18.52
CA LEU A 96 -17.96 -20.83 -18.12
C LEU A 96 -19.33 -21.11 -17.47
N PRO A 97 -19.53 -20.81 -16.18
CA PRO A 97 -20.79 -21.09 -15.51
C PRO A 97 -21.88 -20.21 -16.11
N SER A 98 -23.07 -20.79 -16.31
CA SER A 98 -24.24 -20.03 -16.76
C SER A 98 -24.52 -18.89 -15.79
N ILE A 99 -24.62 -17.67 -16.32
CA ILE A 99 -24.97 -16.50 -15.51
C ILE A 99 -26.40 -16.73 -15.00
N PRO A 100 -26.65 -16.78 -13.67
CA PRO A 100 -27.99 -17.01 -13.16
C PRO A 100 -28.90 -15.88 -13.64
N ALA A 101 -30.02 -16.25 -14.26
CA ALA A 101 -30.95 -15.33 -14.93
C ALA A 101 -31.81 -14.49 -13.95
N GLY A 102 -31.22 -14.03 -12.85
CA GLY A 102 -31.82 -13.11 -11.89
C GLY A 102 -31.60 -11.66 -12.29
N PRO A 103 -32.59 -10.76 -12.13
CA PRO A 103 -32.40 -9.35 -12.44
C PRO A 103 -31.34 -8.72 -11.53
N ILE A 104 -30.40 -7.96 -12.12
CA ILE A 104 -29.32 -7.21 -11.43
C ILE A 104 -29.85 -5.99 -10.64
N ARG A 105 -31.07 -6.11 -10.11
CA ARG A 105 -31.90 -5.09 -9.48
C ARG A 105 -32.05 -5.35 -7.96
N THR A 106 -32.05 -6.61 -7.54
CA THR A 106 -32.20 -7.06 -6.13
C THR A 106 -30.95 -6.79 -5.29
N TYR A 107 -29.77 -7.22 -5.74
CA TYR A 107 -28.48 -7.12 -5.02
C TYR A 107 -27.99 -5.69 -4.70
N VAL A 108 -28.80 -4.66 -4.99
CA VAL A 108 -28.29 -3.31 -5.28
C VAL A 108 -29.21 -2.15 -4.83
N ARG A 109 -30.12 -2.39 -3.88
CA ARG A 109 -30.79 -1.35 -3.08
C ARG A 109 -30.22 -1.36 -1.65
N GLY A 110 -29.82 -0.18 -1.17
CA GLY A 110 -29.24 0.03 0.15
C GLY A 110 -28.15 1.11 0.15
N SER A 111 -27.78 1.53 1.35
CA SER A 111 -26.55 2.26 1.71
C SER A 111 -25.28 1.48 1.27
N PRO A 112 -24.04 1.93 1.58
CA PRO A 112 -22.90 1.01 1.69
C PRO A 112 -23.16 -0.01 2.81
N GLY A 113 -24.05 -0.98 2.55
CA GLY A 113 -24.19 -2.20 3.34
C GLY A 113 -22.85 -2.92 3.36
N PRO A 114 -22.58 -3.67 4.44
CA PRO A 114 -21.22 -4.03 4.78
C PRO A 114 -20.59 -4.91 3.70
N SER A 115 -19.26 -4.83 3.63
CA SER A 115 -18.51 -5.49 2.57
C SER A 115 -18.77 -7.01 2.61
N PRO A 116 -19.08 -7.65 1.47
CA PRO A 116 -19.25 -9.09 1.42
C PRO A 116 -17.91 -9.78 1.71
N PHE A 117 -18.03 -11.01 2.20
CA PHE A 117 -16.94 -11.95 2.39
C PHE A 117 -16.88 -12.91 1.18
N LEU A 118 -15.79 -13.64 1.01
CA LEU A 118 -15.72 -14.84 0.16
C LEU A 118 -16.10 -16.10 0.94
N CYS A 119 -15.83 -16.13 2.23
CA CYS A 119 -16.30 -17.17 3.16
C CYS A 119 -17.70 -16.82 3.67
N THR A 120 -18.45 -17.78 4.22
CA THR A 120 -19.83 -17.53 4.65
C THR A 120 -19.89 -16.41 5.70
N PRO A 121 -20.75 -15.38 5.53
CA PRO A 121 -21.03 -14.38 6.57
C PRO A 121 -21.76 -15.02 7.76
N GLY A 122 -21.49 -14.57 8.98
CA GLY A 122 -22.18 -15.03 10.20
C GLY A 122 -21.54 -16.25 10.88
N GLU A 123 -20.85 -17.12 10.14
CA GLU A 123 -20.04 -18.23 10.67
C GLU A 123 -18.62 -17.79 11.14
N GLY A 124 -18.41 -16.50 11.32
CA GLY A 124 -17.13 -15.95 11.78
C GLY A 124 -16.87 -16.28 13.25
N VAL A 125 -15.60 -16.50 13.60
CA VAL A 125 -15.19 -16.64 15.00
C VAL A 125 -14.52 -15.34 15.43
N PRO A 126 -15.12 -14.57 16.37
CA PRO A 126 -14.55 -13.33 16.87
C PRO A 126 -13.08 -13.47 17.31
N VAL A 127 -12.18 -12.68 16.73
CA VAL A 127 -10.77 -12.64 17.10
C VAL A 127 -10.29 -11.23 17.42
N GLU A 128 -9.31 -11.14 18.32
CA GLU A 128 -8.45 -9.98 18.53
C GLU A 128 -7.04 -10.26 18.00
N ALA A 129 -6.33 -9.21 17.57
CA ALA A 129 -4.94 -9.26 17.13
C ALA A 129 -4.30 -7.88 17.35
N ARG A 130 -2.97 -7.81 17.42
CA ARG A 130 -2.20 -6.57 17.71
C ARG A 130 -2.47 -6.01 19.11
N LEU A 131 -2.63 -6.86 20.12
CA LEU A 131 -2.64 -6.40 21.51
C LEU A 131 -1.23 -5.98 21.93
N SER A 132 -0.23 -6.77 21.54
CA SER A 132 1.18 -6.38 21.53
C SER A 132 1.76 -6.33 20.09
N PRO A 133 2.96 -5.77 19.87
CA PRO A 133 3.64 -5.84 18.58
C PRO A 133 3.92 -7.27 18.11
N GLU A 134 4.17 -8.19 19.04
CA GLU A 134 4.55 -9.60 18.79
C GLU A 134 3.38 -10.48 18.32
N ASP A 135 2.15 -9.99 18.49
CA ASP A 135 0.94 -10.56 17.86
C ASP A 135 0.89 -10.30 16.34
N PHE A 136 1.74 -9.42 15.82
CA PHE A 136 1.73 -9.00 14.42
C PHE A 136 3.16 -8.89 13.88
N ARG A 137 3.81 -10.04 13.67
CA ARG A 137 5.14 -10.10 13.05
C ARG A 137 5.02 -10.08 11.52
N VAL A 138 5.87 -9.28 10.87
CA VAL A 138 5.92 -9.14 9.40
C VAL A 138 7.36 -9.20 8.91
N GLU A 139 7.72 -10.23 8.14
CA GLU A 139 9.00 -10.32 7.43
C GLU A 139 8.83 -9.99 5.95
N GLU A 140 9.72 -9.18 5.41
CA GLU A 140 9.81 -8.88 3.98
C GLU A 140 10.44 -10.03 3.19
N VAL A 141 9.80 -10.44 2.11
CA VAL A 141 10.38 -11.41 1.16
C VAL A 141 11.04 -10.62 0.03
N PRO A 142 12.39 -10.49 -0.01
CA PRO A 142 13.07 -9.61 -0.96
C PRO A 142 12.97 -10.13 -2.40
N ALA A 143 12.92 -9.23 -3.39
CA ALA A 143 12.93 -9.61 -4.81
C ALA A 143 14.26 -10.23 -5.27
N ARG A 144 15.37 -9.86 -4.60
CA ARG A 144 16.74 -10.31 -4.87
C ARG A 144 17.52 -10.26 -3.55
N ARG A 145 18.37 -11.25 -3.27
CA ARG A 145 19.35 -11.17 -2.17
C ARG A 145 20.52 -10.25 -2.56
N PRO A 146 21.09 -9.45 -1.64
CA PRO A 146 22.22 -8.56 -1.93
C PRO A 146 23.43 -9.34 -2.48
N GLY A 147 24.13 -8.74 -3.44
CA GLY A 147 25.17 -9.43 -4.23
C GLY A 147 26.51 -9.67 -3.54
N GLY A 148 26.72 -9.18 -2.32
CA GLY A 148 27.97 -9.34 -1.56
C GLY A 148 29.05 -8.28 -1.84
N SER A 149 28.92 -7.49 -2.90
CA SER A 149 29.85 -6.41 -3.28
C SER A 149 29.11 -5.15 -3.75
N GLY A 150 29.80 -4.00 -3.80
CA GLY A 150 29.26 -2.73 -4.34
C GLY A 150 29.17 -1.55 -3.36
N GLY A 151 28.64 -0.42 -3.84
CA GLY A 151 28.64 0.88 -3.13
C GLY A 151 27.60 1.07 -2.03
N HIS A 152 26.64 0.14 -1.89
CA HIS A 152 25.60 0.19 -0.87
C HIS A 152 25.79 -0.92 0.17
N LEU A 153 25.49 -0.62 1.44
CA LEU A 153 25.29 -1.62 2.49
C LEU A 153 23.80 -1.89 2.61
N PHE A 154 23.41 -3.15 2.44
CA PHE A 154 22.09 -3.65 2.76
C PHE A 154 22.11 -4.14 4.21
N LEU A 155 21.11 -3.75 5.00
CA LEU A 155 20.87 -4.23 6.36
C LEU A 155 19.49 -4.88 6.41
N LYS A 156 19.43 -6.13 6.87
CA LYS A 156 18.19 -6.77 7.29
C LYS A 156 17.94 -6.37 8.74
N VAL A 157 16.93 -5.55 8.97
CA VAL A 157 16.68 -4.94 10.27
C VAL A 157 15.35 -5.44 10.81
N GLU A 158 15.37 -5.99 12.03
CA GLU A 158 14.18 -6.21 12.84
C GLU A 158 13.91 -4.98 13.69
N THR A 159 12.65 -4.54 13.76
CA THR A 159 12.25 -3.42 14.62
C THR A 159 10.91 -3.63 15.29
N THR A 160 10.81 -3.29 16.56
CA THR A 160 9.60 -3.40 17.39
C THR A 160 9.09 -2.02 17.79
N GLY A 161 7.89 -1.65 17.34
CA GLY A 161 7.32 -0.32 17.64
C GLY A 161 7.76 0.83 16.71
N TRP A 162 8.54 0.55 15.66
CA TRP A 162 9.09 1.54 14.75
C TRP A 162 8.32 1.65 13.43
N SER A 163 8.13 2.88 12.93
CA SER A 163 7.69 3.10 11.55
C SER A 163 8.89 3.17 10.59
N THR A 164 8.74 2.67 9.36
CA THR A 164 9.81 2.76 8.35
C THR A 164 10.35 4.19 8.15
N PRO A 165 9.55 5.27 8.16
CA PRO A 165 10.09 6.64 8.11
C PRO A 165 10.99 6.99 9.30
N ARG A 166 10.63 6.57 10.53
CA ARG A 166 11.46 6.79 11.74
C ARG A 166 12.77 6.00 11.65
N LEU A 167 12.74 4.78 11.13
CA LEU A 167 13.96 3.98 10.89
C LEU A 167 14.87 4.66 9.86
N VAL A 168 14.32 5.06 8.70
CA VAL A 168 15.04 5.79 7.64
C VAL A 168 15.71 7.07 8.18
N ASP A 169 14.99 7.83 9.01
CA ASP A 169 15.52 9.09 9.57
C ASP A 169 16.67 8.86 10.56
N GLN A 170 16.73 7.71 11.25
CA GLN A 170 17.87 7.35 12.12
C GLN A 170 19.02 6.68 11.36
N LEU A 171 18.74 5.84 10.35
CA LEU A 171 19.77 5.30 9.45
C LEU A 171 20.55 6.45 8.76
N ALA A 172 19.84 7.45 8.24
CA ALA A 172 20.44 8.65 7.66
C ALA A 172 21.41 9.37 8.64
N ARG A 173 21.05 9.43 9.93
CA ARG A 173 21.90 10.04 10.97
C ARG A 173 23.10 9.18 11.35
N ALA A 174 22.90 7.88 11.56
CA ALA A 174 23.95 6.94 11.95
C ALA A 174 25.06 6.86 10.89
N PHE A 175 24.68 6.74 9.61
CA PHE A 175 25.59 6.74 8.46
C PHE A 175 25.98 8.16 7.99
N ARG A 176 25.47 9.23 8.62
CA ARG A 176 25.72 10.64 8.29
C ARG A 176 25.44 11.02 6.82
N ILE A 177 24.46 10.36 6.20
CA ILE A 177 24.07 10.55 4.79
C ILE A 177 22.75 11.31 4.63
N PRO A 178 22.53 12.01 3.50
CA PRO A 178 21.21 12.50 3.11
C PRO A 178 20.13 11.40 3.13
N ARG A 179 18.91 11.78 3.56
CA ARG A 179 17.77 10.87 3.79
C ARG A 179 17.34 10.07 2.54
N ASP A 180 17.54 10.65 1.36
CA ASP A 180 17.26 10.06 0.05
C ASP A 180 18.32 9.03 -0.39
N ARG A 181 19.49 8.97 0.27
CA ARG A 181 20.46 7.88 0.14
C ARG A 181 20.13 6.64 1.01
N VAL A 182 18.94 6.61 1.62
CA VAL A 182 18.39 5.46 2.37
C VAL A 182 17.22 4.85 1.58
N GLY A 183 17.43 3.65 1.04
CA GLY A 183 16.44 2.88 0.27
C GLY A 183 15.67 1.86 1.11
N THR A 184 14.40 1.64 0.76
CA THR A 184 13.49 0.67 1.42
C THR A 184 12.48 0.13 0.42
N ALA A 185 12.22 -1.19 0.42
CA ALA A 185 11.29 -1.81 -0.52
C ALA A 185 9.82 -1.45 -0.28
N GLY A 186 9.45 -1.07 0.96
CA GLY A 186 8.10 -0.57 1.27
C GLY A 186 7.97 -0.03 2.70
N LEU A 187 6.78 0.45 3.04
CA LEU A 187 6.45 0.92 4.39
C LEU A 187 5.83 -0.23 5.22
N LYS A 188 6.28 -0.38 6.46
CA LYS A 188 5.68 -1.30 7.46
C LYS A 188 4.85 -0.52 8.50
N ASP A 189 4.02 -1.25 9.23
CA ASP A 189 3.22 -0.71 10.35
C ASP A 189 4.10 -0.58 11.60
N ALA A 190 3.89 0.45 12.43
CA ALA A 190 4.63 0.61 13.68
C ALA A 190 4.05 -0.24 14.82
N ARG A 191 2.79 -0.69 14.73
CA ARG A 191 2.17 -1.60 15.71
C ARG A 191 2.41 -3.06 15.30
N ALA A 192 3.68 -3.43 15.22
CA ALA A 192 4.17 -4.70 14.71
C ALA A 192 5.63 -4.94 15.15
N VAL A 193 6.08 -6.19 15.08
CA VAL A 193 7.49 -6.54 14.93
C VAL A 193 7.77 -6.70 13.43
N THR A 194 8.68 -5.90 12.87
CA THR A 194 8.88 -5.85 11.41
C THR A 194 10.32 -6.14 11.02
N VAL A 195 10.52 -7.16 10.20
CA VAL A 195 11.80 -7.51 9.59
C VAL A 195 11.79 -7.04 8.14
N GLN A 196 12.65 -6.09 7.78
CA GLN A 196 12.70 -5.49 6.45
C GLN A 196 14.14 -5.27 5.98
N TRP A 197 14.35 -5.27 4.67
CA TRP A 197 15.63 -4.82 4.12
C TRP A 197 15.64 -3.30 3.98
N THR A 198 16.78 -2.70 4.32
CA THR A 198 17.09 -1.30 4.04
C THR A 198 18.45 -1.23 3.35
N SER A 199 18.67 -0.20 2.53
CA SER A 199 19.98 0.03 1.89
C SER A 199 20.48 1.43 2.19
N VAL A 200 21.75 1.58 2.55
CA VAL A 200 22.40 2.88 2.75
C VAL A 200 23.58 3.01 1.78
N SER A 201 23.77 4.21 1.23
CA SER A 201 24.99 4.55 0.48
C SER A 201 26.19 4.57 1.42
N VAL A 202 27.25 3.82 1.10
CA VAL A 202 28.47 3.70 1.91
C VAL A 202 29.74 3.88 1.08
N GLU A 203 29.59 4.55 -0.05
CA GLU A 203 30.66 5.12 -0.86
C GLU A 203 31.43 6.17 -0.05
N GLY A 204 32.77 6.12 -0.08
CA GLY A 204 33.63 7.06 0.65
C GLY A 204 33.75 6.82 2.17
N MET A 205 33.09 5.82 2.75
CA MET A 205 33.31 5.42 4.15
C MET A 205 34.33 4.29 4.28
N ASP A 206 35.28 4.45 5.20
CA ASP A 206 36.24 3.43 5.59
C ASP A 206 35.63 2.37 6.54
N ALA A 207 36.37 1.31 6.83
CA ALA A 207 35.90 0.23 7.68
C ALA A 207 35.62 0.66 9.15
N PRO A 208 36.45 1.49 9.81
CA PRO A 208 36.13 2.06 11.13
C PRO A 208 34.83 2.87 11.15
N ALA A 209 34.61 3.78 10.21
CA ALA A 209 33.40 4.61 10.12
C ALA A 209 32.17 3.74 9.83
N LEU A 210 32.29 2.77 8.92
CA LEU A 210 31.24 1.81 8.60
C LEU A 210 30.83 0.97 9.83
N SER A 211 31.81 0.45 10.57
CA SER A 211 31.59 -0.32 11.80
C SER A 211 30.96 0.52 12.91
N GLY A 212 31.42 1.77 13.09
CA GLY A 212 30.82 2.73 14.02
C GLY A 212 29.38 3.10 13.67
N ALA A 213 29.05 3.26 12.38
CA ALA A 213 27.71 3.54 11.91
C ALA A 213 26.74 2.35 12.14
N VAL A 214 27.18 1.11 11.88
CA VAL A 214 26.38 -0.09 12.17
C VAL A 214 26.12 -0.23 13.68
N ARG A 215 27.15 -0.08 14.53
CA ARG A 215 27.01 -0.08 16.00
C ARG A 215 26.05 1.01 16.51
N ALA A 216 26.05 2.18 15.87
CA ALA A 216 25.09 3.24 16.20
C ALA A 216 23.64 2.83 15.88
N VAL A 217 23.39 2.01 14.85
CA VAL A 217 22.06 1.44 14.57
C VAL A 217 21.69 0.35 15.58
N GLU A 218 22.62 -0.53 15.91
CA GLU A 218 22.44 -1.60 16.91
C GLU A 218 22.14 -1.05 18.32
N SER A 219 22.62 0.16 18.63
CA SER A 219 22.31 0.86 19.90
C SER A 219 20.89 1.44 20.00
N LEU A 220 20.09 1.41 18.93
CA LEU A 220 18.75 2.00 18.91
C LEU A 220 17.73 1.09 19.64
N PRO A 221 17.01 1.56 20.68
CA PRO A 221 16.07 0.72 21.42
C PRO A 221 14.96 0.14 20.52
N GLY A 222 14.82 -1.18 20.53
CA GLY A 222 13.84 -1.91 19.71
C GLY A 222 14.23 -2.02 18.22
N VAL A 223 15.53 -2.03 17.92
CA VAL A 223 16.12 -2.25 16.59
C VAL A 223 17.21 -3.32 16.72
N GLU A 224 17.24 -4.28 15.80
CA GLU A 224 18.26 -5.34 15.74
C GLU A 224 18.71 -5.53 14.29
N VAL A 225 20.02 -5.65 14.05
CA VAL A 225 20.61 -5.86 12.73
C VAL A 225 20.89 -7.36 12.55
N LEU A 226 20.04 -8.05 11.80
CA LEU A 226 20.08 -9.51 11.65
C LEU A 226 21.08 -10.00 10.60
N GLU A 227 21.30 -9.21 9.54
CA GLU A 227 22.12 -9.57 8.38
C GLU A 227 22.66 -8.27 7.76
N THR A 228 23.93 -8.24 7.36
CA THR A 228 24.45 -7.15 6.52
C THR A 228 25.22 -7.71 5.33
N ALA A 229 25.11 -7.04 4.18
CA ALA A 229 25.78 -7.42 2.95
C ALA A 229 25.94 -6.21 2.03
N ARG A 230 26.89 -6.24 1.09
CA ARG A 230 27.05 -5.16 0.10
C ARG A 230 26.19 -5.43 -1.15
N ASN A 231 25.78 -4.37 -1.84
CA ASN A 231 25.12 -4.45 -3.15
C ASN A 231 25.58 -3.30 -4.07
N PRO A 232 25.59 -3.48 -5.41
CA PRO A 232 25.97 -2.40 -6.35
C PRO A 232 24.93 -1.28 -6.44
N GLU A 233 23.65 -1.64 -6.30
CA GLU A 233 22.50 -0.75 -6.47
C GLU A 233 21.77 -0.54 -5.12
N PRO A 234 21.09 0.60 -4.89
CA PRO A 234 20.23 0.79 -3.71
C PRO A 234 18.92 -0.02 -3.84
N LEU A 235 18.22 -0.17 -2.72
CA LEU A 235 16.92 -0.83 -2.62
C LEU A 235 15.77 0.15 -2.92
N HIS A 236 15.06 -0.06 -4.02
CA HIS A 236 13.95 0.79 -4.46
C HIS A 236 12.60 0.33 -3.92
N THR A 237 11.67 1.26 -3.76
CA THR A 237 10.29 0.95 -3.36
C THR A 237 9.59 0.09 -4.41
N GLY A 238 9.21 -1.13 -4.02
CA GLY A 238 8.64 -2.16 -4.88
C GLY A 238 9.49 -3.43 -5.01
N GLU A 239 10.76 -3.43 -4.58
CA GLU A 239 11.70 -4.55 -4.76
C GLU A 239 11.54 -5.69 -3.72
N LEU A 240 10.30 -6.10 -3.48
CA LEU A 240 9.91 -7.23 -2.64
C LEU A 240 8.93 -8.14 -3.38
N LEU A 241 9.06 -9.46 -3.22
CA LEU A 241 8.07 -10.44 -3.72
C LEU A 241 6.80 -10.44 -2.89
N GLY A 242 6.87 -10.01 -1.63
CA GLY A 242 5.74 -10.02 -0.72
C GLY A 242 6.16 -9.82 0.73
N ASN A 243 5.25 -10.17 1.64
CA ASN A 243 5.48 -10.16 3.08
C ASN A 243 4.98 -11.48 3.67
N ARG A 244 5.80 -12.11 4.51
CA ARG A 244 5.45 -13.24 5.36
C ARG A 244 4.93 -12.68 6.68
N PHE A 245 3.71 -13.04 7.05
CA PHE A 245 3.09 -12.69 8.32
C PHE A 245 3.15 -13.88 9.27
N ASP A 246 3.42 -13.63 10.54
CA ASP A 246 3.27 -14.59 11.65
C ASP A 246 2.48 -13.86 12.74
N LEU A 247 1.22 -14.25 12.90
CA LEU A 247 0.19 -13.51 13.63
C LEU A 247 -0.34 -14.34 14.80
N ARG A 248 -0.67 -13.69 15.90
CA ARG A 248 -1.38 -14.31 17.02
C ARG A 248 -2.78 -13.73 17.08
N LEU A 249 -3.77 -14.61 16.95
CA LEU A 249 -5.19 -14.29 17.12
C LEU A 249 -5.60 -14.75 18.51
N ARG A 250 -6.34 -13.91 19.24
CA ARG A 250 -6.71 -14.13 20.65
C ARG A 250 -8.23 -14.03 20.82
N PRO A 251 -8.81 -14.60 21.89
CA PRO A 251 -10.23 -14.43 22.17
C PRO A 251 -10.56 -12.95 22.46
N PRO A 252 -11.80 -12.49 22.20
CA PRO A 252 -12.22 -11.13 22.52
C PRO A 252 -12.06 -10.81 24.02
N GLY A 253 -11.75 -9.55 24.34
CA GLY A 253 -11.55 -9.09 25.71
C GLY A 253 -10.16 -9.37 26.30
N THR A 254 -9.26 -10.04 25.58
CA THR A 254 -7.89 -10.34 26.07
C THR A 254 -7.07 -9.07 26.35
N GLY A 255 -7.45 -7.91 25.79
CA GLY A 255 -6.82 -6.61 26.09
C GLY A 255 -7.34 -5.87 27.34
N GLU A 256 -8.32 -6.41 28.06
CA GLU A 256 -9.00 -5.74 29.17
C GLU A 256 -8.30 -5.93 30.53
N VAL A 257 -8.54 -5.03 31.49
CA VAL A 257 -7.87 -5.08 32.81
C VAL A 257 -8.55 -6.12 33.69
N GLY A 258 -7.78 -7.06 34.24
CA GLY A 258 -8.29 -8.10 35.15
C GLY A 258 -8.82 -9.34 34.45
N VAL A 259 -8.95 -9.33 33.12
CA VAL A 259 -9.26 -10.52 32.32
C VAL A 259 -7.96 -11.27 32.02
N THR A 260 -7.64 -12.29 32.82
CA THR A 260 -6.60 -13.26 32.45
C THR A 260 -7.12 -14.17 31.35
N GLY A 261 -6.45 -14.15 30.19
CA GLY A 261 -6.82 -14.94 29.02
C GLY A 261 -6.72 -16.46 29.25
N GLY A 262 -7.77 -17.06 29.79
CA GLY A 262 -8.07 -18.47 29.58
C GLY A 262 -8.44 -18.74 28.11
N ASP A 263 -8.59 -20.01 27.75
CA ASP A 263 -9.53 -20.31 26.67
C ASP A 263 -10.91 -20.05 27.28
N THR A 264 -11.78 -19.32 26.59
CA THR A 264 -13.15 -19.15 27.10
C THR A 264 -13.79 -20.54 27.19
N GLY A 265 -14.53 -20.80 28.27
CA GLY A 265 -15.06 -22.15 28.62
C GLY A 265 -16.08 -22.73 27.64
N ASP A 266 -16.24 -22.11 26.47
CA ASP A 266 -17.09 -22.46 25.34
C ASP A 266 -16.28 -22.98 24.12
N GLY A 267 -14.99 -23.29 24.30
CA GLY A 267 -14.13 -23.88 23.26
C GLY A 267 -13.84 -22.91 22.12
N TRP A 268 -13.43 -21.67 22.43
CA TRP A 268 -13.01 -20.69 21.41
C TRP A 268 -11.82 -21.19 20.60
N SER A 269 -10.80 -21.78 21.23
CA SER A 269 -9.59 -22.22 20.52
C SER A 269 -9.85 -23.30 19.46
N ASP A 270 -10.84 -24.17 19.64
CA ASP A 270 -11.21 -25.18 18.64
C ASP A 270 -12.00 -24.58 17.47
N ARG A 271 -13.00 -23.74 17.77
CA ARG A 271 -13.77 -23.03 16.75
C ARG A 271 -12.89 -22.09 15.92
N ALA A 272 -11.99 -21.35 16.58
CA ALA A 272 -11.07 -20.41 15.94
C ALA A 272 -10.04 -21.11 15.05
N LEU A 273 -9.55 -22.30 15.45
CA LEU A 273 -8.70 -23.14 14.61
C LEU A 273 -9.47 -23.60 13.36
N ALA A 274 -10.58 -24.31 13.54
CA ALA A 274 -11.35 -24.89 12.42
C ALA A 274 -11.86 -23.82 11.44
N ARG A 275 -12.30 -22.65 11.93
CA ARG A 275 -12.66 -21.50 11.09
C ARG A 275 -11.47 -20.98 10.31
N SER A 276 -10.30 -20.89 10.94
CA SER A 276 -9.08 -20.42 10.27
C SER A 276 -8.62 -21.41 9.19
N GLU A 277 -8.63 -22.71 9.47
CA GLU A 277 -8.29 -23.77 8.50
C GLU A 277 -9.21 -23.70 7.27
N ALA A 278 -10.53 -23.67 7.47
CA ALA A 278 -11.51 -23.57 6.39
C ALA A 278 -11.36 -22.28 5.56
N VAL A 279 -11.09 -21.15 6.21
CA VAL A 279 -10.83 -19.88 5.53
C VAL A 279 -9.52 -19.90 4.74
N LEU A 280 -8.43 -20.44 5.29
CA LEU A 280 -7.16 -20.51 4.58
C LEU A 280 -7.23 -21.43 3.36
N ALA A 281 -7.79 -22.63 3.52
CA ALA A 281 -7.99 -23.55 2.39
C ALA A 281 -8.80 -22.88 1.28
N ARG A 282 -9.91 -22.22 1.62
CA ARG A 282 -10.72 -21.49 0.64
C ARG A 282 -9.95 -20.33 -0.02
N LEU A 283 -9.19 -19.55 0.74
CA LEU A 283 -8.42 -18.42 0.21
C LEU A 283 -7.18 -18.85 -0.59
N GLN A 284 -6.70 -20.09 -0.44
CA GLN A 284 -5.73 -20.70 -1.35
C GLN A 284 -6.37 -21.06 -2.71
N GLU A 285 -7.61 -21.57 -2.72
CA GLU A 285 -8.33 -21.89 -3.96
C GLU A 285 -8.70 -20.65 -4.79
N VAL A 286 -9.27 -19.61 -4.17
CA VAL A 286 -9.87 -18.46 -4.89
C VAL A 286 -9.14 -17.14 -4.72
N GLY A 287 -8.07 -17.11 -3.89
CA GLY A 287 -7.28 -15.92 -3.60
C GLY A 287 -7.89 -15.00 -2.54
N VAL A 288 -7.03 -14.22 -1.89
CA VAL A 288 -7.42 -13.23 -0.88
C VAL A 288 -8.02 -11.99 -1.55
N PRO A 289 -9.22 -11.52 -1.15
CA PRO A 289 -9.79 -10.26 -1.60
C PRO A 289 -8.86 -9.07 -1.30
N ASN A 290 -8.43 -8.35 -2.33
CA ASN A 290 -7.34 -7.37 -2.26
C ASN A 290 -7.78 -5.97 -1.76
N TRP A 291 -8.63 -5.94 -0.73
CA TRP A 291 -9.23 -4.75 -0.14
C TRP A 291 -8.20 -3.68 0.23
N PHE A 292 -8.56 -2.41 0.07
CA PHE A 292 -7.91 -1.34 0.84
C PHE A 292 -8.49 -1.33 2.26
N GLY A 293 -7.64 -1.58 3.27
CA GLY A 293 -8.02 -1.55 4.69
C GLY A 293 -8.29 -0.15 5.26
N PRO A 294 -8.84 -0.05 6.48
CA PRO A 294 -9.26 1.21 7.10
C PRO A 294 -8.21 2.33 7.09
N GLN A 295 -6.94 1.98 7.24
CA GLN A 295 -5.80 2.90 7.24
C GLN A 295 -5.71 3.75 5.96
N ARG A 296 -6.24 3.27 4.82
CA ARG A 296 -6.30 4.02 3.55
C ARG A 296 -7.27 5.20 3.61
N PHE A 297 -8.24 5.16 4.53
CA PHE A 297 -9.31 6.15 4.70
C PHE A 297 -9.10 7.08 5.90
N GLY A 298 -7.94 6.97 6.58
CA GLY A 298 -7.60 7.74 7.78
C GLY A 298 -8.24 7.19 9.05
N VAL A 299 -7.85 7.72 10.21
CA VAL A 299 -8.27 7.22 11.54
C VAL A 299 -9.79 7.21 11.72
N ARG A 300 -10.49 8.19 11.15
CA ARG A 300 -11.96 8.32 11.18
C ARG A 300 -12.68 7.70 9.98
N GLY A 301 -11.96 7.08 9.04
CA GLY A 301 -12.53 6.47 7.84
C GLY A 301 -13.15 7.43 6.81
N ASP A 302 -13.01 8.74 7.00
CA ASP A 302 -13.71 9.81 6.27
C ASP A 302 -12.91 10.47 5.14
N SER A 303 -11.67 10.05 4.90
CA SER A 303 -10.78 10.67 3.89
C SER A 303 -11.33 10.64 2.46
N ASP A 304 -12.10 9.61 2.08
CA ASP A 304 -12.75 9.58 0.76
C ASP A 304 -14.03 10.43 0.70
N ALA A 305 -14.67 10.73 1.84
CA ALA A 305 -15.77 11.68 1.87
C ALA A 305 -15.25 13.12 1.69
N LEU A 306 -14.22 13.49 2.45
CA LEU A 306 -13.49 14.76 2.26
C LEU A 306 -12.92 14.89 0.83
N GLY A 307 -12.29 13.82 0.31
CA GLY A 307 -11.77 13.78 -1.05
C GLY A 307 -12.85 13.99 -2.12
N ARG A 308 -14.00 13.31 -1.97
CA ARG A 308 -15.15 13.44 -2.88
C ARG A 308 -15.71 14.86 -2.86
N ALA A 309 -15.93 15.46 -1.70
CA ALA A 309 -16.40 16.84 -1.58
C ALA A 309 -15.48 17.84 -2.30
N LEU A 310 -14.16 17.71 -2.13
CA LEU A 310 -13.15 18.53 -2.82
C LEU A 310 -13.14 18.34 -4.34
N LEU A 311 -13.27 17.10 -4.82
CA LEU A 311 -13.34 16.78 -6.25
C LEU A 311 -14.60 17.39 -6.90
N HIS A 312 -15.74 17.37 -6.20
CA HIS A 312 -16.99 18.02 -6.62
C HIS A 312 -17.02 19.54 -6.43
N ARG A 313 -15.95 20.16 -5.87
CA ARG A 313 -15.89 21.59 -5.48
C ARG A 313 -16.96 22.01 -4.46
N ARG A 314 -17.48 21.07 -3.65
CA ARG A 314 -18.40 21.36 -2.55
C ARG A 314 -17.59 21.77 -1.33
N TYR A 315 -17.21 23.04 -1.27
CA TYR A 315 -16.22 23.51 -0.31
C TYR A 315 -16.73 23.50 1.13
N GLY A 316 -18.00 23.87 1.38
CA GLY A 316 -18.64 23.69 2.69
C GLY A 316 -18.72 22.24 3.16
N GLU A 317 -19.10 21.31 2.28
CA GLU A 317 -19.08 19.86 2.59
C GLU A 317 -17.65 19.43 2.98
N ALA A 318 -16.63 19.87 2.23
CA ALA A 318 -15.23 19.57 2.52
C ALA A 318 -14.72 20.23 3.82
N LEU A 319 -15.19 21.44 4.16
CA LEU A 319 -14.84 22.11 5.41
C LEU A 319 -15.52 21.44 6.62
N SER A 320 -16.78 21.01 6.49
CA SER A 320 -17.47 20.19 7.51
C SER A 320 -16.72 18.88 7.78
N TRP A 321 -16.23 18.18 6.74
CA TRP A 321 -15.39 16.98 6.94
C TRP A 321 -14.00 17.29 7.54
N LEU A 322 -13.39 18.43 7.22
CA LEU A 322 -12.07 18.82 7.75
C LEU A 322 -12.14 19.28 9.21
N LEU A 323 -13.09 20.18 9.51
CA LEU A 323 -13.13 21.02 10.71
C LEU A 323 -14.16 20.59 11.75
N GLY A 324 -15.26 19.96 11.32
CA GLY A 324 -16.42 19.66 12.17
C GLY A 324 -16.59 18.17 12.45
N ARG A 325 -17.85 17.73 12.58
CA ARG A 325 -18.28 16.34 12.78
C ARG A 325 -17.55 15.67 13.96
N PRO A 326 -17.71 16.17 15.21
CA PRO A 326 -17.10 15.56 16.39
C PRO A 326 -17.48 14.08 16.53
N SER A 327 -16.54 13.27 17.01
CA SER A 327 -16.67 11.81 17.14
C SER A 327 -16.04 11.31 18.43
N GLU A 328 -16.45 10.13 18.90
CA GLU A 328 -15.73 9.37 19.93
C GLU A 328 -14.27 9.08 19.55
N LEU A 329 -13.98 8.98 18.24
CA LEU A 329 -12.63 8.74 17.71
C LEU A 329 -11.70 9.95 17.84
N ASP A 330 -12.24 11.15 18.11
CA ASP A 330 -11.43 12.33 18.40
C ASP A 330 -11.03 12.35 19.89
N THR A 331 -9.81 12.82 20.19
CA THR A 331 -9.42 13.14 21.57
C THR A 331 -10.29 14.29 22.11
N PRO A 332 -10.44 14.46 23.46
CA PRO A 332 -11.31 15.49 24.01
C PRO A 332 -11.09 16.90 23.43
N LEU A 333 -9.83 17.32 23.32
CA LEU A 333 -9.42 18.61 22.73
C LEU A 333 -9.77 18.73 21.23
N ILE A 334 -9.60 17.65 20.45
CA ILE A 334 -9.99 17.66 19.03
C ILE A 334 -11.51 17.67 18.90
N ARG A 335 -12.24 16.97 19.79
CA ARG A 335 -13.71 16.94 19.81
C ARG A 335 -14.28 18.33 20.13
N GLU A 336 -13.72 19.01 21.13
CA GLU A 336 -14.05 20.40 21.45
C GLU A 336 -13.76 21.35 20.26
N ALA A 337 -12.59 21.23 19.64
CA ALA A 337 -12.22 22.04 18.47
C ALA A 337 -13.10 21.81 17.23
N ARG A 338 -13.76 20.64 17.14
CA ARG A 338 -14.77 20.30 16.15
C ARG A 338 -16.16 20.79 16.52
N GLN A 339 -16.55 20.71 17.80
CA GLN A 339 -17.83 21.20 18.29
C GLN A 339 -17.92 22.72 18.10
N ALA A 340 -16.89 23.46 18.53
CA ALA A 340 -16.78 24.91 18.32
C ALA A 340 -16.78 25.35 16.84
N TRP A 341 -16.62 24.43 15.87
CA TRP A 341 -16.87 24.72 14.46
C TRP A 341 -18.35 24.57 14.08
N GLU A 342 -19.03 23.50 14.54
CA GLU A 342 -20.46 23.31 14.31
C GLU A 342 -21.29 24.40 15.05
N ASP A 343 -20.81 24.87 16.21
CA ASP A 343 -21.37 26.00 16.98
C ASP A 343 -21.13 27.37 16.30
N GLY A 344 -20.34 27.43 15.22
CA GLY A 344 -19.99 28.66 14.50
C GLY A 344 -18.89 29.52 15.14
N GLU A 345 -18.31 29.11 16.28
CA GLU A 345 -17.31 29.85 17.06
C GLU A 345 -15.89 29.78 16.44
N LEU A 346 -15.74 30.26 15.20
CA LEU A 346 -14.55 30.08 14.35
C LEU A 346 -13.19 30.38 15.02
N GLU A 347 -13.12 31.42 15.84
CA GLU A 347 -11.87 31.85 16.51
C GLU A 347 -11.56 30.98 17.74
N LYS A 348 -12.57 30.47 18.46
CA LYS A 348 -12.42 29.49 19.54
C LYS A 348 -11.89 28.18 18.95
N ALA A 349 -12.57 27.64 17.94
CA ALA A 349 -12.12 26.45 17.21
C ALA A 349 -10.65 26.59 16.75
N ARG A 350 -10.26 27.75 16.17
CA ARG A 350 -8.89 28.01 15.71
C ARG A 350 -7.83 27.99 16.83
N ARG A 351 -8.22 28.31 18.07
CA ARG A 351 -7.37 28.26 19.26
C ARG A 351 -7.30 26.84 19.84
N THR A 352 -8.44 26.14 19.94
CA THR A 352 -8.52 24.77 20.48
C THR A 352 -7.83 23.74 19.57
N TRP A 353 -7.85 23.92 18.23
CA TRP A 353 -7.11 23.04 17.31
C TRP A 353 -5.60 23.07 17.59
N PRO A 354 -4.94 21.92 17.90
CA PRO A 354 -3.53 21.90 18.27
C PRO A 354 -2.60 22.36 17.16
N ALA A 355 -1.43 22.92 17.51
CA ALA A 355 -0.53 23.60 16.57
C ALA A 355 -0.04 22.75 15.38
N SER A 356 -0.05 21.42 15.50
CA SER A 356 0.26 20.46 14.44
C SER A 356 -0.81 20.38 13.34
N PHE A 357 -2.07 20.70 13.63
CA PHE A 357 -3.20 20.66 12.70
C PHE A 357 -3.25 21.95 11.85
N ARG A 358 -2.23 22.11 11.00
CA ARG A 358 -1.98 23.34 10.23
C ARG A 358 -3.12 23.65 9.26
N GLU A 359 -3.63 22.66 8.56
CA GLU A 359 -4.73 22.77 7.60
C GLU A 359 -6.02 23.28 8.24
N GLN A 360 -6.38 22.75 9.41
CA GLN A 360 -7.57 23.14 10.16
C GLN A 360 -7.47 24.60 10.62
N ARG A 361 -6.38 24.95 11.30
CA ARG A 361 -6.13 26.30 11.83
C ARG A 361 -6.04 27.33 10.71
N GLU A 362 -5.48 26.98 9.56
CA GLU A 362 -5.38 27.86 8.40
C GLU A 362 -6.72 28.04 7.66
N ALA A 363 -7.55 27.00 7.58
CA ALA A 363 -8.91 27.14 7.04
C ALA A 363 -9.77 28.06 7.93
N LEU A 364 -9.76 27.82 9.24
CA LEU A 364 -10.47 28.65 10.23
C LEU A 364 -9.98 30.11 10.22
N ARG A 365 -8.66 30.34 10.15
CA ARG A 365 -8.07 31.69 10.03
C ARG A 365 -8.57 32.45 8.81
N ARG A 366 -8.87 31.77 7.70
CA ARG A 366 -9.41 32.37 6.47
C ARG A 366 -10.89 32.69 6.62
N LEU A 367 -11.68 31.76 7.16
CA LEU A 367 -13.12 31.93 7.36
C LEU A 367 -13.43 33.06 8.37
N HIS A 368 -12.69 33.12 9.48
CA HIS A 368 -12.79 34.21 10.46
C HIS A 368 -12.41 35.58 9.88
N ARG A 369 -11.66 35.63 8.76
CA ARG A 369 -11.33 36.83 7.98
C ARG A 369 -12.32 37.09 6.82
N GLY A 370 -13.50 36.48 6.84
CA GLY A 370 -14.53 36.64 5.80
C GLY A 370 -14.21 36.00 4.45
N ALA A 371 -13.17 35.17 4.35
CA ALA A 371 -12.82 34.54 3.08
C ALA A 371 -13.82 33.41 2.74
N SER A 372 -14.27 33.34 1.48
CA SER A 372 -15.18 32.31 1.01
C SER A 372 -14.65 30.89 1.22
N GLU A 373 -15.56 29.91 1.34
CA GLU A 373 -15.25 28.48 1.51
C GLU A 373 -14.21 27.97 0.50
N ALA A 374 -14.35 28.38 -0.76
CA ALA A 374 -13.44 28.03 -1.85
C ALA A 374 -12.00 28.53 -1.63
N THR A 375 -11.83 29.59 -0.84
CA THR A 375 -10.54 30.16 -0.45
C THR A 375 -10.02 29.59 0.88
N ALA A 376 -10.92 29.30 1.82
CA ALA A 376 -10.60 28.55 3.03
C ALA A 376 -10.09 27.13 2.71
N ALA A 377 -10.79 26.40 1.83
CA ALA A 377 -10.40 25.06 1.39
C ALA A 377 -9.04 25.00 0.65
N LYS A 378 -8.48 26.14 0.21
CA LYS A 378 -7.08 26.24 -0.26
C LYS A 378 -6.04 26.10 0.87
N ALA A 379 -6.47 25.93 2.13
CA ALA A 379 -5.61 25.56 3.25
C ALA A 379 -5.09 24.11 3.10
N ILE A 380 -5.95 23.20 2.58
CA ILE A 380 -5.60 21.81 2.29
C ILE A 380 -4.58 21.77 1.13
N PRO A 381 -3.32 21.36 1.34
CA PRO A 381 -2.26 21.47 0.34
C PRO A 381 -2.42 20.46 -0.80
N ARG A 382 -1.80 20.74 -1.95
CA ARG A 382 -1.87 19.89 -3.16
C ARG A 382 -1.49 18.42 -2.90
N GLY A 383 -0.52 18.17 -2.01
CA GLY A 383 -0.11 16.82 -1.60
C GLY A 383 -1.22 16.05 -0.88
N LEU A 384 -1.84 16.67 0.13
CA LEU A 384 -2.96 16.08 0.87
C LEU A 384 -4.18 15.88 -0.04
N ARG A 385 -4.49 16.84 -0.92
CA ARG A 385 -5.56 16.70 -1.93
C ARG A 385 -5.37 15.48 -2.85
N ARG A 386 -4.13 15.16 -3.23
CA ARG A 386 -3.80 13.94 -3.99
C ARG A 386 -4.00 12.67 -3.17
N LEU A 387 -3.61 12.66 -1.89
CA LEU A 387 -3.87 11.53 -0.98
C LEU A 387 -5.38 11.28 -0.79
N LEU A 388 -6.17 12.33 -0.62
CA LEU A 388 -7.62 12.27 -0.50
C LEU A 388 -8.29 11.78 -1.81
N ALA A 389 -7.77 12.16 -2.98
CA ALA A 389 -8.19 11.60 -4.26
C ALA A 389 -7.86 10.10 -4.38
N HIS A 390 -6.71 9.66 -3.87
CA HIS A 390 -6.37 8.23 -3.81
C HIS A 390 -7.30 7.45 -2.86
N ALA A 391 -7.77 8.05 -1.76
CA ALA A 391 -8.79 7.44 -0.90
C ALA A 391 -10.12 7.23 -1.66
N VAL A 392 -10.54 8.20 -2.50
CA VAL A 392 -11.72 8.05 -3.38
C VAL A 392 -11.52 6.92 -4.41
N GLN A 393 -10.35 6.82 -5.04
CA GLN A 393 -10.03 5.68 -5.92
C GLN A 393 -10.12 4.35 -5.15
N SER A 394 -9.60 4.29 -3.92
CA SER A 394 -9.65 3.10 -3.07
C SER A 394 -11.08 2.71 -2.65
N ARG A 395 -11.97 3.68 -2.37
CA ARG A 395 -13.38 3.39 -2.09
C ARG A 395 -14.09 2.82 -3.32
N ILE A 396 -13.82 3.38 -4.51
CA ILE A 396 -14.37 2.90 -5.78
C ILE A 396 -13.88 1.47 -6.08
N PHE A 397 -12.58 1.21 -5.90
CA PHE A 397 -12.01 -0.13 -6.03
C PHE A 397 -12.70 -1.12 -5.08
N ASN A 398 -12.82 -0.77 -3.79
CA ASN A 398 -13.50 -1.60 -2.79
C ASN A 398 -14.97 -1.87 -3.17
N HIS A 399 -15.70 -0.89 -3.75
CA HIS A 399 -17.07 -1.12 -4.24
C HIS A 399 -17.15 -2.01 -5.49
N VAL A 400 -16.16 -1.95 -6.39
CA VAL A 400 -16.07 -2.91 -7.52
C VAL A 400 -15.73 -4.31 -7.01
N LEU A 401 -14.78 -4.44 -6.08
CA LEU A 401 -14.44 -5.69 -5.41
C LEU A 401 -15.66 -6.31 -4.73
N ALA A 402 -16.38 -5.54 -3.91
CA ALA A 402 -17.64 -5.98 -3.27
C ALA A 402 -18.64 -6.57 -4.28
N ALA A 403 -18.83 -5.91 -5.42
CA ALA A 403 -19.74 -6.38 -6.47
C ALA A 403 -19.20 -7.62 -7.23
N ARG A 404 -17.87 -7.84 -7.25
CA ARG A 404 -17.21 -8.99 -7.90
C ARG A 404 -17.05 -10.21 -7.01
N LEU A 405 -16.93 -10.07 -5.69
CA LEU A 405 -16.93 -11.22 -4.76
C LEU A 405 -18.26 -11.99 -4.81
N ARG A 406 -19.37 -11.27 -5.05
CA ARG A 406 -20.71 -11.86 -5.30
C ARG A 406 -20.81 -12.64 -6.62
N LEU A 407 -19.78 -12.58 -7.47
CA LEU A 407 -19.58 -13.40 -8.67
C LEU A 407 -18.38 -14.35 -8.46
N HIS A 408 -18.14 -14.75 -7.21
CA HIS A 408 -17.05 -15.60 -6.72
C HIS A 408 -15.63 -15.13 -7.08
N GLY A 409 -15.43 -13.85 -7.42
CA GLY A 409 -14.11 -13.29 -7.73
C GLY A 409 -13.44 -13.82 -9.01
N ARG A 410 -14.09 -14.74 -9.75
CA ARG A 410 -13.57 -15.38 -10.97
C ARG A 410 -13.43 -14.40 -12.13
N VAL A 411 -12.61 -14.74 -13.12
CA VAL A 411 -12.52 -14.06 -14.42
C VAL A 411 -13.83 -14.24 -15.20
N LEU A 412 -14.26 -13.19 -15.92
CA LEU A 412 -15.45 -13.18 -16.76
C LEU A 412 -15.11 -12.73 -18.19
N PRO A 413 -15.90 -13.11 -19.22
CA PRO A 413 -15.77 -12.55 -20.55
C PRO A 413 -15.82 -11.00 -20.55
N GLY A 414 -14.95 -10.37 -21.34
CA GLY A 414 -14.74 -8.92 -21.38
C GLY A 414 -13.85 -8.34 -20.26
N ASP A 415 -13.26 -9.15 -19.37
CA ASP A 415 -12.44 -8.67 -18.24
C ASP A 415 -11.10 -8.02 -18.60
N LEU A 416 -10.76 -7.01 -17.79
CA LEU A 416 -9.40 -6.57 -17.47
C LEU A 416 -8.66 -7.57 -16.56
N ALA A 417 -7.75 -8.42 -17.01
CA ALA A 417 -7.05 -9.39 -16.14
C ALA A 417 -5.52 -9.29 -16.21
N LEU A 418 -4.81 -9.74 -15.17
CA LEU A 418 -3.34 -9.84 -15.16
C LEU A 418 -2.87 -11.27 -15.43
N ASP A 419 -1.80 -11.42 -16.19
CA ASP A 419 -1.04 -12.67 -16.31
C ASP A 419 -0.01 -12.84 -15.17
N PRO A 420 0.65 -14.00 -15.02
CA PRO A 420 1.66 -14.23 -13.98
C PRO A 420 2.88 -13.29 -13.99
N ALA A 421 3.12 -12.55 -15.08
CA ALA A 421 4.16 -11.53 -15.15
C ALA A 421 3.63 -10.12 -14.82
N GLY A 422 2.38 -10.00 -14.35
CA GLY A 422 1.73 -8.74 -14.01
C GLY A 422 1.32 -7.89 -15.22
N ARG A 423 1.31 -8.45 -16.44
CA ARG A 423 0.90 -7.72 -17.65
C ARG A 423 -0.62 -7.80 -17.79
N LEU A 424 -1.23 -6.69 -18.24
CA LEU A 424 -2.67 -6.62 -18.44
C LEU A 424 -3.08 -7.25 -19.77
N GLN A 425 -3.95 -8.24 -19.70
CA GLN A 425 -4.58 -8.96 -20.81
C GLN A 425 -6.07 -8.59 -20.87
N THR A 426 -6.64 -8.51 -22.07
CA THR A 426 -8.10 -8.42 -22.28
C THR A 426 -8.67 -9.81 -22.47
N VAL A 427 -9.73 -10.15 -21.74
CA VAL A 427 -10.46 -11.40 -21.92
C VAL A 427 -11.56 -11.21 -22.97
N PRO A 428 -11.61 -12.02 -24.05
CA PRO A 428 -12.65 -11.92 -25.09
C PRO A 428 -14.08 -11.99 -24.54
N GLU A 429 -15.05 -11.33 -25.20
CA GLU A 429 -16.46 -11.32 -24.79
C GLU A 429 -17.21 -12.62 -25.12
N ASP A 430 -16.77 -13.36 -26.14
CA ASP A 430 -17.25 -14.70 -26.51
C ASP A 430 -16.71 -15.81 -25.58
N GLY A 431 -15.71 -15.49 -24.76
CA GLY A 431 -15.00 -16.47 -23.94
C GLY A 431 -14.01 -17.35 -24.70
N ALA A 432 -13.79 -17.11 -26.00
CA ALA A 432 -12.89 -17.89 -26.85
C ALA A 432 -11.43 -17.47 -26.63
N GLY A 433 -10.84 -17.91 -25.52
CA GLY A 433 -9.46 -17.62 -25.15
C GLY A 433 -8.78 -18.77 -24.43
N ALA A 434 -7.95 -19.52 -25.16
CA ALA A 434 -7.04 -20.52 -24.57
C ALA A 434 -5.85 -19.81 -23.90
N PHE A 435 -6.03 -19.37 -22.65
CA PHE A 435 -4.95 -18.75 -21.88
C PHE A 435 -3.97 -19.81 -21.39
N SER A 436 -2.69 -19.67 -21.75
CA SER A 436 -1.60 -20.57 -21.34
C SER A 436 -1.22 -20.50 -19.85
N SER A 437 -1.90 -19.65 -19.07
CA SER A 437 -1.64 -19.47 -17.64
C SER A 437 -2.86 -18.88 -16.90
N PRO A 438 -2.94 -19.03 -15.57
CA PRO A 438 -4.04 -18.48 -14.78
C PRO A 438 -4.06 -16.94 -14.84
N LEU A 439 -5.24 -16.36 -15.08
CA LEU A 439 -5.45 -14.92 -15.13
C LEU A 439 -6.12 -14.39 -13.87
N VAL A 440 -5.70 -13.20 -13.42
CA VAL A 440 -6.19 -12.55 -12.19
C VAL A 440 -7.07 -11.34 -12.54
N PRO A 441 -8.39 -11.36 -12.28
CA PRO A 441 -9.27 -10.27 -12.71
C PRO A 441 -8.99 -9.00 -11.90
N THR A 442 -9.13 -7.84 -12.53
CA THR A 442 -8.74 -6.55 -11.94
C THR A 442 -9.92 -5.61 -11.71
N GLY A 443 -9.78 -4.73 -10.72
CA GLY A 443 -10.64 -3.58 -10.48
C GLY A 443 -9.95 -2.28 -10.89
N PRO A 444 -10.73 -1.20 -11.14
CA PRO A 444 -10.20 0.07 -11.57
C PRO A 444 -9.64 0.89 -10.40
N LEU A 445 -8.53 1.57 -10.65
CA LEU A 445 -8.14 2.79 -9.94
C LEU A 445 -8.41 3.95 -10.90
N PRO A 446 -9.57 4.65 -10.82
CA PRO A 446 -10.02 5.51 -11.90
C PRO A 446 -9.11 6.73 -12.08
N GLY A 447 -8.70 7.00 -13.31
CA GLY A 447 -7.76 8.07 -13.66
C GLY A 447 -7.51 8.13 -15.17
N ARG A 448 -6.66 9.06 -15.62
CA ARG A 448 -6.53 9.48 -17.03
C ARG A 448 -6.20 8.36 -18.03
N ARG A 449 -5.46 7.33 -17.60
CA ARG A 449 -5.05 6.17 -18.40
C ARG A 449 -5.60 4.85 -17.86
N CYS A 450 -6.63 4.88 -16.99
CA CYS A 450 -7.27 3.67 -16.47
C CYS A 450 -7.97 2.89 -17.62
N PRO A 451 -7.52 1.67 -17.98
CA PRO A 451 -8.21 0.82 -18.95
C PRO A 451 -9.55 0.35 -18.40
N ARG A 452 -10.50 0.04 -19.30
CA ARG A 452 -11.83 -0.44 -18.93
C ARG A 452 -12.13 -1.79 -19.55
N PRO A 453 -12.76 -2.71 -18.81
CA PRO A 453 -13.32 -3.91 -19.37
C PRO A 453 -14.63 -3.63 -20.11
N GLU A 454 -15.05 -4.60 -20.90
CA GLU A 454 -16.27 -4.57 -21.70
C GLU A 454 -17.36 -5.41 -21.01
N GLY A 455 -18.40 -5.83 -21.71
CA GLY A 455 -19.36 -6.83 -21.19
C GLY A 455 -20.00 -6.53 -19.84
N VAL A 456 -20.16 -7.59 -19.04
CA VAL A 456 -20.68 -7.51 -17.66
C VAL A 456 -19.75 -6.72 -16.74
N PRO A 457 -18.41 -6.93 -16.71
CA PRO A 457 -17.52 -6.16 -15.84
C PRO A 457 -17.54 -4.66 -16.12
N GLY A 458 -17.57 -4.25 -17.39
CA GLY A 458 -17.65 -2.85 -17.80
C GLY A 458 -18.96 -2.18 -17.40
N ARG A 459 -20.09 -2.90 -17.47
CA ARG A 459 -21.39 -2.41 -16.97
C ARG A 459 -21.37 -2.25 -15.44
N LEU A 460 -20.71 -3.16 -14.72
CA LEU A 460 -20.54 -3.11 -13.26
C LEU A 460 -19.69 -1.89 -12.85
N GLU A 461 -18.52 -1.67 -13.46
CA GLU A 461 -17.66 -0.52 -13.15
C GLU A 461 -18.37 0.82 -13.39
N ARG A 462 -19.02 0.98 -14.56
CA ARG A 462 -19.78 2.21 -14.88
C ARG A 462 -20.87 2.50 -13.84
N ARG A 463 -21.53 1.47 -13.30
CA ARG A 463 -22.56 1.62 -12.25
C ARG A 463 -21.97 2.06 -10.90
N VAL A 464 -20.76 1.59 -10.56
CA VAL A 464 -20.04 2.06 -9.36
C VAL A 464 -19.56 3.51 -9.53
N PHE A 465 -19.02 3.87 -10.69
CA PHE A 465 -18.55 5.23 -10.96
C PHE A 465 -19.69 6.25 -10.93
N HIS A 466 -20.85 5.90 -11.50
CA HIS A 466 -22.06 6.71 -11.45
C HIS A 466 -22.49 6.99 -10.01
N ARG A 467 -22.54 5.97 -9.14
CA ARG A 467 -22.85 6.16 -7.70
C ARG A 467 -21.81 6.99 -6.96
N ALA A 468 -20.53 6.87 -7.31
CA ALA A 468 -19.47 7.65 -6.70
C ALA A 468 -19.44 9.12 -7.16
N GLY A 469 -20.28 9.51 -8.13
CA GLY A 469 -20.37 10.86 -8.68
C GLY A 469 -19.20 11.26 -9.60
N VAL A 470 -18.22 10.38 -9.84
CA VAL A 470 -16.95 10.73 -10.50
C VAL A 470 -17.02 10.85 -12.02
N GLY A 471 -18.19 10.71 -12.62
CA GLY A 471 -18.40 10.64 -14.07
C GLY A 471 -18.23 9.23 -14.65
N PRO A 472 -18.81 8.92 -15.82
CA PRO A 472 -18.86 7.57 -16.38
C PRO A 472 -17.47 6.99 -16.73
N ARG A 473 -16.42 7.83 -16.81
CA ARG A 473 -15.03 7.42 -17.05
C ARG A 473 -14.11 7.76 -15.87
N GLY A 474 -14.65 8.25 -14.75
CA GLY A 474 -13.87 8.79 -13.64
C GLY A 474 -13.29 10.19 -13.93
N GLU A 475 -13.87 10.96 -14.85
CA GLU A 475 -13.37 12.26 -15.30
C GLU A 475 -13.12 13.26 -14.16
N LEU A 476 -13.86 13.15 -13.06
CA LEU A 476 -13.68 14.03 -11.90
C LEU A 476 -12.32 13.82 -11.22
N LEU A 477 -11.84 12.57 -11.15
CA LEU A 477 -10.52 12.21 -10.61
C LEU A 477 -9.36 12.64 -11.52
N ASN A 478 -9.64 13.06 -12.76
CA ASN A 478 -8.64 13.56 -13.70
C ASN A 478 -8.32 15.06 -13.51
N ARG A 479 -9.00 15.77 -12.59
CA ARG A 479 -8.97 17.23 -12.44
C ARG A 479 -8.00 17.69 -11.34
N GLY A 480 -7.02 18.52 -11.72
CA GLY A 480 -6.21 19.38 -10.82
C GLY A 480 -5.16 18.70 -9.92
N HIS A 481 -5.43 17.50 -9.42
CA HIS A 481 -4.54 16.72 -8.53
C HIS A 481 -4.51 15.23 -8.94
N GLY A 482 -4.89 14.96 -10.19
CA GLY A 482 -5.37 13.65 -10.62
C GLY A 482 -4.28 12.57 -10.69
N SER A 483 -4.67 11.37 -10.30
CA SER A 483 -3.90 10.15 -10.54
C SER A 483 -3.94 9.76 -12.02
N MET A 484 -2.87 9.14 -12.51
CA MET A 484 -2.87 8.52 -13.84
C MET A 484 -3.90 7.38 -13.93
N GLY A 485 -4.25 6.78 -12.80
CA GLY A 485 -5.12 5.60 -12.74
C GLY A 485 -4.48 4.35 -13.31
N GLY A 486 -5.21 3.25 -13.26
CA GLY A 486 -4.73 1.94 -13.69
C GLY A 486 -5.66 0.81 -13.25
N ARG A 487 -5.11 -0.40 -13.17
CA ARG A 487 -5.81 -1.60 -12.69
C ARG A 487 -5.10 -2.14 -11.44
N ARG A 488 -5.85 -2.78 -10.55
CA ARG A 488 -5.33 -3.52 -9.36
C ARG A 488 -6.01 -4.89 -9.34
N ALA A 489 -5.28 -5.96 -9.05
CA ALA A 489 -5.86 -7.31 -8.93
C ALA A 489 -6.98 -7.33 -7.86
N LEU A 490 -8.13 -7.93 -8.16
CA LEU A 490 -9.28 -8.03 -7.25
C LEU A 490 -9.03 -9.03 -6.12
N VAL A 491 -8.45 -10.17 -6.50
CA VAL A 491 -7.92 -11.19 -5.58
C VAL A 491 -6.41 -11.27 -5.76
N VAL A 492 -5.70 -11.80 -4.77
CA VAL A 492 -4.26 -12.07 -4.82
C VAL A 492 -3.98 -13.49 -4.31
N PRO A 493 -2.90 -14.16 -4.75
CA PRO A 493 -2.53 -15.46 -4.20
C PRO A 493 -2.28 -15.35 -2.69
N LEU A 494 -2.89 -16.27 -1.94
CA LEU A 494 -2.41 -16.69 -0.64
C LEU A 494 -1.27 -17.67 -0.90
N GLY A 495 -0.03 -17.29 -0.55
CA GLY A 495 1.11 -18.19 -0.62
C GLY A 495 1.06 -19.24 0.50
N HIS A 496 2.21 -19.87 0.78
CA HIS A 496 2.35 -20.81 1.91
C HIS A 496 1.72 -20.24 3.19
N ALA A 497 0.79 -20.99 3.77
CA ALA A 497 0.03 -20.63 4.95
C ALA A 497 -0.11 -21.82 5.89
N GLU A 498 0.01 -21.56 7.19
CA GLU A 498 -0.11 -22.53 8.27
C GLU A 498 -1.00 -21.93 9.36
N VAL A 499 -1.72 -22.78 10.09
CA VAL A 499 -2.42 -22.39 11.30
C VAL A 499 -2.29 -23.47 12.37
N GLY A 500 -2.30 -23.08 13.64
CA GLY A 500 -2.30 -23.99 14.77
C GLY A 500 -2.58 -23.29 16.08
N LYS A 501 -2.92 -24.06 17.12
CA LYS A 501 -3.03 -23.52 18.49
C LYS A 501 -1.65 -23.17 19.04
N GLY A 502 -1.57 -22.10 19.81
CA GLY A 502 -0.41 -21.66 20.56
C GLY A 502 -0.81 -21.18 21.96
N ARG A 503 0.19 -20.89 22.80
CA ARG A 503 0.02 -20.30 24.12
C ARG A 503 1.24 -19.45 24.45
N ASP A 504 1.01 -18.32 25.12
CA ASP A 504 2.06 -17.48 25.70
C ASP A 504 1.59 -16.88 27.03
N ALA A 505 2.34 -15.91 27.57
CA ALA A 505 2.04 -15.25 28.83
C ALA A 505 0.71 -14.47 28.83
N ALA A 506 0.14 -14.17 27.65
CA ALA A 506 -1.17 -13.54 27.49
C ALA A 506 -2.28 -14.53 27.07
N GLY A 507 -2.09 -15.83 27.37
CA GLY A 507 -3.13 -16.85 27.20
C GLY A 507 -2.96 -17.75 25.97
N PRO A 508 -3.98 -18.54 25.62
CA PRO A 508 -4.01 -19.27 24.35
C PRO A 508 -4.17 -18.30 23.18
N CYS A 509 -3.70 -18.72 22.01
CA CYS A 509 -3.88 -18.01 20.76
C CYS A 509 -3.96 -18.98 19.58
N ILE A 510 -4.53 -18.52 18.46
CA ILE A 510 -4.33 -19.18 17.17
C ILE A 510 -3.17 -18.49 16.47
N ARG A 511 -2.11 -19.25 16.19
CA ARG A 511 -0.96 -18.77 15.43
C ARG A 511 -1.26 -18.96 13.95
N LEU A 512 -1.30 -17.86 13.21
CA LEU A 512 -1.57 -17.82 11.77
C LEU A 512 -0.31 -17.33 11.04
N ARG A 513 0.27 -18.19 10.20
CA ARG A 513 1.34 -17.82 9.28
C ARG A 513 0.82 -17.80 7.85
N MET A 514 1.26 -16.82 7.06
CA MET A 514 0.87 -16.72 5.65
C MET A 514 1.83 -15.82 4.86
N THR A 515 1.93 -16.01 3.55
CA THR A 515 2.68 -15.11 2.65
C THR A 515 1.74 -14.41 1.68
N LEU A 516 1.83 -13.08 1.57
CA LEU A 516 1.00 -12.26 0.67
C LEU A 516 1.86 -11.36 -0.23
N PRO A 517 1.47 -11.14 -1.52
CA PRO A 517 2.22 -10.29 -2.45
C PRO A 517 2.09 -8.78 -2.13
N PRO A 518 2.88 -7.90 -2.76
CA PRO A 518 3.03 -6.51 -2.33
C PRO A 518 1.75 -5.69 -2.50
N GLY A 519 1.50 -4.76 -1.56
CA GLY A 519 0.29 -3.92 -1.58
C GLY A 519 -1.01 -4.63 -1.19
N SER A 520 -0.92 -5.90 -0.78
CA SER A 520 -1.95 -6.68 -0.07
C SER A 520 -1.85 -6.44 1.44
N TYR A 521 -2.88 -6.83 2.19
CA TYR A 521 -2.92 -6.65 3.65
C TYR A 521 -3.41 -7.91 4.35
N ALA A 522 -2.71 -8.37 5.40
CA ALA A 522 -3.15 -9.50 6.23
C ALA A 522 -4.54 -9.30 6.85
N THR A 523 -4.93 -8.04 7.08
CA THR A 523 -6.29 -7.65 7.52
C THR A 523 -7.39 -8.06 6.54
N ALA A 524 -7.09 -8.39 5.28
CA ALA A 524 -8.05 -8.99 4.38
C ALA A 524 -8.36 -10.46 4.75
N VAL A 525 -7.36 -11.23 5.19
CA VAL A 525 -7.53 -12.63 5.65
C VAL A 525 -8.19 -12.66 7.02
N LEU A 526 -7.70 -11.85 7.98
CA LEU A 526 -8.25 -11.81 9.34
C LEU A 526 -9.75 -11.49 9.35
N ARG A 527 -10.21 -10.63 8.43
CA ARG A 527 -11.61 -10.26 8.30
C ARG A 527 -12.50 -11.44 7.85
N GLU A 528 -12.00 -12.36 7.02
CA GLU A 528 -12.75 -13.55 6.58
C GLU A 528 -12.86 -14.60 7.70
N ILE A 529 -11.86 -14.66 8.59
CA ILE A 529 -11.85 -15.47 9.82
C ILE A 529 -12.85 -14.90 10.84
N ASP A 530 -12.70 -13.61 11.19
CA ASP A 530 -13.54 -12.92 12.18
C ASP A 530 -15.02 -12.88 11.77
N GLY A 531 -15.29 -12.68 10.48
CA GLY A 531 -16.62 -12.69 9.87
C GLY A 531 -17.60 -11.62 10.37
N ARG A 532 -17.24 -10.78 11.35
CA ARG A 532 -18.04 -9.61 11.74
C ARG A 532 -17.82 -8.51 10.71
N HIS A 533 -18.91 -7.87 10.29
CA HIS A 533 -18.92 -7.03 9.09
C HIS A 533 -18.00 -5.80 9.14
N ASP A 534 -17.76 -5.26 10.33
CA ASP A 534 -16.80 -4.18 10.63
C ASP A 534 -15.61 -4.68 11.50
N GLY A 535 -15.45 -6.00 11.60
CA GLY A 535 -14.64 -6.72 12.58
C GLY A 535 -13.14 -6.79 12.31
N ILE A 536 -12.47 -5.65 12.20
CA ILE A 536 -11.09 -5.53 12.70
C ILE A 536 -11.01 -4.23 13.47
N PRO A 537 -10.77 -4.28 14.80
CA PRO A 537 -10.55 -3.07 15.59
C PRO A 537 -9.50 -2.17 14.95
N GLY A 538 -9.90 -0.92 14.72
CA GLY A 538 -8.93 0.17 14.59
C GLY A 538 -8.02 0.22 15.82
N PRO A 539 -6.84 0.88 15.73
CA PRO A 539 -5.85 0.88 16.81
C PRO A 539 -6.49 1.14 18.18
N LEU A 540 -6.33 0.18 19.11
CA LEU A 540 -6.92 0.15 20.46
C LEU A 540 -7.10 1.56 21.04
N ARG A 541 -8.33 1.86 21.51
CA ARG A 541 -8.64 3.11 22.20
C ARG A 541 -7.60 3.31 23.32
N PRO A 542 -6.83 4.42 23.34
CA PRO A 542 -6.00 4.70 24.50
C PRO A 542 -6.92 4.84 25.70
N ARG A 543 -6.67 4.05 26.76
CA ARG A 543 -7.52 4.04 27.96
C ARG A 543 -7.64 5.47 28.49
N GLN A 544 -8.85 5.97 28.64
CA GLN A 544 -9.04 7.11 29.52
C GLN A 544 -8.74 6.64 30.95
N PRO A 545 -7.97 7.39 31.76
CA PRO A 545 -7.92 7.11 33.18
C PRO A 545 -9.35 7.22 33.72
N SER A 546 -9.78 6.21 34.47
CA SER A 546 -11.09 6.25 35.13
C SER A 546 -11.12 7.47 36.04
N SER A 547 -12.05 8.38 35.80
CA SER A 547 -12.33 9.49 36.70
C SER A 547 -13.01 8.96 37.95
N GLN A 548 -12.21 8.39 38.86
CA GLN A 548 -12.63 8.19 40.24
C GLN A 548 -12.92 9.57 40.81
N SER A 549 -14.20 9.91 40.93
CA SER A 549 -14.63 11.05 41.73
C SER A 549 -14.09 10.84 43.16
N PRO A 550 -13.36 11.80 43.75
CA PRO A 550 -13.00 11.69 45.15
C PRO A 550 -14.30 11.64 45.96
N GLY A 551 -14.53 10.53 46.67
CA GLY A 551 -15.71 10.35 47.50
C GLY A 551 -15.73 11.44 48.57
N ALA A 552 -16.86 12.14 48.69
CA ALA A 552 -17.02 13.18 49.69
C ALA A 552 -17.05 12.55 51.10
N ALA A 553 -15.92 12.61 51.79
CA ALA A 553 -15.85 12.33 53.22
C ALA A 553 -16.54 13.47 53.99
N GLY A 554 -17.86 13.37 54.13
CA GLY A 554 -18.61 14.12 55.14
C GLY A 554 -18.17 13.64 56.52
N GLY A 555 -17.77 14.56 57.40
CA GLY A 555 -17.22 14.21 58.70
C GLY A 555 -18.27 13.95 59.77
N GLN A 556 -17.90 13.13 60.75
CA GLN A 556 -17.96 13.43 62.18
C GLN A 556 -16.66 12.92 62.82
#